data_AF-A0A970BY77-F1
#
_entry.id   AF-A0A970BY77-F1
#
_cell.length_a   1.000
_cell.length_b   1.000
_cell.length_c   1.000
_cell.angle_alpha   90.00
_cell.angle_beta   90.00
_cell.angle_gamma   90.00
#
_symmetry.space_group_name_H-M   'P 1'
#
loop_
_entity.id
_entity.type
_entity.pdbx_description
1 polymer ?
#
loop_
_entity_poly.entity_id
_entity_poly.type
_entity_poly.pdbx_seq_one_letter_code
_entity_poly.pdbx_strand_id
1 'polypeptide(L)'
;MRLHHVALGNLRRRWSRAAFLVATLVIGVATVVTLLTMSRALTVQAQNELETYGANIVVAPRTDDLSLSYGGVALGGVRLQARELREADLSRISTIPNSRNVAIVAPELLGAVEAKGRQTLLLGVRPGDEFELKKWWRLDGRPPAAGDELVAGSSAARRLALRNGDTVALDGRDFRVTGVLEPTGSQDDELLITGLATAQRLLGKPGKITLVQVAALCSDCPVEEIAVQLGDVLPGTTVTAMQQVTKNRMHALDVFRTFSYVIAAVIIAVEALVVFVTMMGSVNARTREIGIFRALGFRRSHVTMLVLLEAALASVAAGILGYLVGMGASYLALPLFAEGLHVTVVWTPLLAAGAVLLAVVVGSLGSLYPALHASRLDPTVALRAV
;
A
#
# COMPACT_ATOMS: atom_id res chain seq x y z
N MET A 1 -33.74 -20.62 -37.25
CA MET A 1 -32.40 -20.88 -36.69
C MET A 1 -31.97 -19.68 -35.87
N ARG A 2 -31.55 -19.87 -34.61
CA ARG A 2 -31.15 -18.74 -33.75
C ARG A 2 -29.69 -18.32 -34.07
N LEU A 3 -29.43 -17.02 -34.18
CA LEU A 3 -28.14 -16.44 -34.61
C LEU A 3 -26.93 -16.93 -33.79
N HIS A 4 -27.12 -17.27 -32.52
CA HIS A 4 -26.04 -17.79 -31.66
C HIS A 4 -25.52 -19.18 -32.06
N HIS A 5 -26.37 -20.06 -32.62
CA HIS A 5 -25.93 -21.38 -33.09
C HIS A 5 -25.00 -21.26 -34.32
N VAL A 6 -25.27 -20.26 -35.18
CA VAL A 6 -24.45 -19.98 -36.37
C VAL A 6 -23.10 -19.40 -35.98
N ALA A 7 -23.07 -18.48 -35.01
CA ALA A 7 -21.81 -17.91 -34.51
C ALA A 7 -20.92 -18.98 -33.86
N LEU A 8 -21.49 -19.85 -33.01
CA LEU A 8 -20.75 -20.94 -32.37
C LEU A 8 -20.21 -21.95 -33.39
N GLY A 9 -21.02 -22.28 -34.41
CA GLY A 9 -20.63 -23.15 -35.52
C GLY A 9 -19.48 -22.56 -36.37
N ASN A 10 -19.47 -21.24 -36.57
CA ASN A 10 -18.42 -20.55 -37.32
C ASN A 10 -17.08 -20.53 -36.57
N LEU A 11 -17.09 -20.28 -35.25
CA LEU A 11 -15.88 -20.37 -34.40
C LEU A 11 -15.23 -21.75 -34.51
N ARG A 12 -16.04 -22.82 -34.47
CA ARG A 12 -15.56 -24.19 -34.47
C ARG A 12 -15.01 -24.64 -35.83
N ARG A 13 -15.57 -24.15 -36.94
CA ARG A 13 -15.11 -24.49 -38.30
C ARG A 13 -13.76 -23.86 -38.66
N ARG A 14 -13.42 -22.71 -38.07
CA ARG A 14 -12.17 -21.97 -38.37
C ARG A 14 -11.39 -21.68 -37.08
N TRP A 15 -11.09 -22.77 -36.37
CA TRP A 15 -10.52 -22.76 -35.03
C TRP A 15 -9.21 -21.96 -34.91
N SER A 16 -8.35 -21.94 -35.94
CA SER A 16 -7.05 -21.25 -35.88
C SER A 16 -7.17 -19.73 -35.73
N ARG A 17 -8.10 -19.09 -36.44
CA ARG A 17 -8.31 -17.64 -36.38
C ARG A 17 -9.04 -17.22 -35.11
N ALA A 18 -10.03 -18.03 -34.71
CA ALA A 18 -10.72 -17.84 -33.44
C ALA A 18 -9.74 -18.00 -32.26
N ALA A 19 -8.85 -19.00 -32.32
CA ALA A 19 -7.81 -19.19 -31.31
C ALA A 19 -6.83 -18.02 -31.27
N PHE A 20 -6.44 -17.46 -32.42
CA PHE A 20 -5.57 -16.28 -32.45
C PHE A 20 -6.23 -15.06 -31.81
N LEU A 21 -7.49 -14.76 -32.17
CA LEU A 21 -8.26 -13.67 -31.57
C LEU A 21 -8.39 -13.82 -30.06
N VAL A 22 -8.75 -15.03 -29.60
CA VAL A 22 -8.86 -15.33 -28.16
C VAL A 22 -7.50 -15.20 -27.49
N ALA A 23 -6.43 -15.75 -28.06
CA ALA A 23 -5.09 -15.70 -27.47
C ALA A 23 -4.56 -14.28 -27.30
N THR A 24 -4.73 -13.40 -28.30
CA THR A 24 -4.35 -11.99 -28.17
C THR A 24 -5.13 -11.32 -27.05
N LEU A 25 -6.47 -11.42 -27.06
CA LEU A 25 -7.31 -10.85 -26.02
C LEU A 25 -6.97 -11.40 -24.62
N VAL A 26 -6.62 -12.69 -24.52
CA VAL A 26 -6.18 -13.30 -23.25
C VAL A 26 -4.91 -12.63 -22.75
N ILE A 27 -3.91 -12.40 -23.61
CA ILE A 27 -2.65 -11.76 -23.22
C ILE A 27 -2.91 -10.32 -22.76
N GLY A 28 -3.70 -9.55 -23.50
CA GLY A 28 -4.05 -8.18 -23.14
C GLY A 28 -4.81 -8.09 -21.81
N VAL A 29 -5.87 -8.89 -21.65
CA VAL A 29 -6.66 -8.94 -20.41
C VAL A 29 -5.81 -9.43 -19.24
N ALA A 30 -5.01 -10.48 -19.43
CA ALA A 30 -4.12 -10.99 -18.39
C ALA A 30 -3.14 -9.92 -17.93
N THR A 31 -2.52 -9.19 -18.86
CA THR A 31 -1.56 -8.14 -18.53
C THR A 31 -2.22 -7.01 -17.73
N VAL A 32 -3.41 -6.56 -18.13
CA VAL A 32 -4.17 -5.54 -17.40
C VAL A 32 -4.58 -6.04 -16.02
N VAL A 33 -5.09 -7.27 -15.91
CA VAL A 33 -5.46 -7.88 -14.63
C VAL A 33 -4.25 -8.00 -13.72
N THR A 34 -3.10 -8.45 -14.24
CA THR A 34 -1.85 -8.58 -13.47
C THR A 34 -1.43 -7.23 -12.89
N LEU A 35 -1.38 -6.21 -13.74
CA LEU A 35 -0.96 -4.87 -13.39
C LEU A 35 -1.88 -4.24 -12.33
N LEU A 36 -3.20 -4.35 -12.51
CA LEU A 36 -4.19 -3.81 -11.57
C LEU A 36 -4.20 -4.56 -10.24
N THR A 37 -4.06 -5.88 -10.27
CA THR A 37 -4.01 -6.71 -9.05
C THR A 37 -2.76 -6.39 -8.25
N MET A 38 -1.60 -6.27 -8.91
CA MET A 38 -0.34 -5.89 -8.27
C MET A 38 -0.40 -4.47 -7.71
N SER A 39 -0.94 -3.50 -8.45
CA SER A 39 -1.14 -2.14 -7.94
C SER A 39 -2.02 -2.12 -6.69
N ARG A 40 -3.17 -2.82 -6.70
CA ARG A 40 -4.04 -2.92 -5.53
C ARG A 40 -3.35 -3.61 -4.35
N ALA A 41 -2.64 -4.71 -4.60
CA ALA A 41 -1.93 -5.45 -3.58
C ALA A 41 -0.88 -4.57 -2.88
N LEU A 42 -0.09 -3.83 -3.65
CA LEU A 42 0.92 -2.90 -3.12
C LEU A 42 0.27 -1.75 -2.33
N THR A 43 -0.86 -1.21 -2.79
CA THR A 43 -1.58 -0.14 -2.07
C THR A 43 -2.17 -0.64 -0.73
N VAL A 44 -2.89 -1.76 -0.75
CA VAL A 44 -3.48 -2.35 0.48
C VAL A 44 -2.38 -2.74 1.47
N GLN A 45 -1.28 -3.30 0.97
CA GLN A 45 -0.17 -3.66 1.81
C GLN A 45 0.51 -2.45 2.45
N ALA A 46 0.78 -1.40 1.67
CA ALA A 46 1.33 -0.18 2.22
C ALA A 46 0.39 0.45 3.26
N GLN A 47 -0.93 0.36 3.06
CA GLN A 47 -1.92 0.80 4.04
C GLN A 47 -1.90 -0.04 5.33
N ASN A 48 -1.80 -1.37 5.21
CA ASN A 48 -1.71 -2.25 6.39
C ASN A 48 -0.36 -2.08 7.13
N GLU A 49 0.73 -1.83 6.40
CA GLU A 49 1.99 -1.40 7.01
C GLU A 49 1.79 -0.08 7.73
N LEU A 50 1.07 0.88 7.13
CA LEU A 50 0.72 2.18 7.72
C LEU A 50 -0.09 2.08 9.03
N GLU A 51 -1.03 1.14 9.12
CA GLU A 51 -1.77 0.85 10.35
C GLU A 51 -0.92 0.15 11.43
N THR A 52 0.25 -0.39 11.06
CA THR A 52 1.26 -0.89 12.00
C THR A 52 2.17 0.24 12.52
N TYR A 53 2.10 1.46 11.96
CA TYR A 53 2.84 2.60 12.52
C TYR A 53 2.14 3.07 13.78
N GLY A 54 2.89 3.07 14.88
CA GLY A 54 2.37 3.32 16.22
C GLY A 54 1.83 4.76 16.35
N ALA A 55 2.71 5.71 16.68
CA ALA A 55 2.29 7.10 16.74
C ALA A 55 2.26 7.75 15.35
N ASN A 56 1.20 8.51 15.10
CA ASN A 56 1.05 9.34 13.92
C ASN A 56 1.25 10.84 14.21
N ILE A 57 1.42 11.20 15.49
CA ILE A 57 1.74 12.56 15.94
C ILE A 57 2.84 12.50 17.00
N VAL A 58 3.83 13.39 16.89
CA VAL A 58 4.88 13.58 17.89
C VAL A 58 4.79 14.99 18.45
N VAL A 59 4.73 15.10 19.77
CA VAL A 59 4.79 16.37 20.50
C VAL A 59 6.15 16.48 21.17
N ALA A 60 6.93 17.47 20.77
CA ALA A 60 8.23 17.76 21.36
C ALA A 60 8.28 19.22 21.86
N PRO A 61 9.13 19.56 22.82
CA PRO A 61 9.30 20.96 23.22
C PRO A 61 9.86 21.78 22.05
N ARG A 62 9.40 23.02 21.91
CA ARG A 62 9.95 23.94 20.92
C ARG A 62 11.37 24.31 21.34
N THR A 63 12.33 24.10 20.44
CA THR A 63 13.74 24.47 20.65
C THR A 63 14.10 25.67 19.78
N ASP A 64 14.52 26.76 20.41
CA ASP A 64 15.12 27.89 19.71
C ASP A 64 16.65 27.65 19.64
N ASP A 65 17.14 27.24 18.48
CA ASP A 65 18.57 27.06 18.24
C ASP A 65 19.20 28.43 17.89
N LEU A 66 19.97 29.00 18.81
CA LEU A 66 20.81 30.15 18.50
C LEU A 66 22.16 29.67 17.97
N SER A 67 22.40 29.85 16.67
CA SER A 67 23.73 29.63 16.09
C SER A 67 24.65 30.79 16.46
N LEU A 68 25.71 30.52 17.24
CA LEU A 68 26.76 31.50 17.51
C LEU A 68 27.83 31.41 16.41
N SER A 69 28.01 32.52 15.69
CA SER A 69 29.13 32.69 14.78
C SER A 69 29.98 33.87 15.22
N TYR A 70 31.29 33.68 15.30
CA TYR A 70 32.25 34.75 15.57
C TYR A 70 33.32 34.74 14.47
N GLY A 71 33.47 35.85 13.76
CA GLY A 71 34.46 35.97 12.68
C GLY A 71 34.27 34.96 11.53
N GLY A 72 33.04 34.56 11.22
CA GLY A 72 32.76 33.60 10.15
C GLY A 72 32.98 32.12 10.52
N VAL A 73 33.43 31.83 11.74
CA VAL A 73 33.52 30.47 12.27
C VAL A 73 32.25 30.17 13.08
N ALA A 74 31.58 29.06 12.76
CA ALA A 74 30.47 28.55 13.56
C ALA A 74 31.03 27.91 14.84
N LEU A 75 30.76 28.51 16.00
CA LEU A 75 31.27 28.06 17.30
C LEU A 75 30.36 27.00 17.94
N GLY A 76 29.41 26.44 17.19
CA GLY A 76 28.32 25.61 17.71
C GLY A 76 27.12 26.43 18.14
N GLY A 77 25.94 25.83 18.10
CA GLY A 77 24.70 26.46 18.56
C GLY A 77 24.52 26.31 20.07
N VAL A 78 24.02 27.35 20.74
CA VAL A 78 23.52 27.25 22.11
C VAL A 78 22.02 26.98 22.03
N ARG A 79 21.62 25.79 22.50
CA ARG A 79 20.21 25.49 22.78
C ARG A 79 19.80 26.28 24.00
N LEU A 80 19.11 27.41 23.80
CA LEU A 80 18.49 28.12 24.91
C LEU A 80 17.37 27.23 25.46
N GLN A 81 17.50 26.85 26.75
CA GLN A 81 16.51 26.15 27.58
C GLN A 81 15.36 25.50 26.79
N ALA A 82 15.59 24.30 26.26
CA ALA A 82 14.48 23.46 25.81
C ALA A 82 13.55 23.26 27.01
N ARG A 83 12.38 23.91 26.97
CA ARG A 83 11.44 23.89 28.08
C ARG A 83 10.93 22.46 28.22
N GLU A 84 11.39 21.74 29.24
CA GLU A 84 11.00 20.35 29.45
C GLU A 84 9.48 20.25 29.63
N LEU A 85 8.89 19.28 28.94
CA LEU A 85 7.46 18.99 29.04
C LEU A 85 7.16 18.41 30.43
N ARG A 86 5.98 18.74 30.97
CA ARG A 86 5.49 18.14 32.20
C ARG A 86 4.44 17.09 31.89
N GLU A 87 4.55 15.95 32.56
CA GLU A 87 3.58 14.86 32.44
C GLU A 87 2.16 15.30 32.83
N ALA A 88 2.02 16.26 33.76
CA ALA A 88 0.74 16.81 34.17
C ALA A 88 0.00 17.56 33.04
N ASP A 89 0.73 18.14 32.08
CA ASP A 89 0.14 18.90 30.98
C ASP A 89 -0.56 17.98 29.96
N LEU A 90 -0.28 16.68 29.97
CA LEU A 90 -0.93 15.68 29.09
C LEU A 90 -2.42 15.54 29.36
N SER A 91 -2.89 15.87 30.57
CA SER A 91 -4.32 15.90 30.89
C SER A 91 -5.12 16.81 29.96
N ARG A 92 -4.49 17.86 29.41
CA ARG A 92 -5.09 18.81 28.46
C ARG A 92 -5.37 18.19 27.09
N ILE A 93 -4.74 17.06 26.74
CA ILE A 93 -5.02 16.37 25.46
C ILE A 93 -6.48 15.90 25.42
N SER A 94 -7.06 15.53 26.57
CA SER A 94 -8.46 15.12 26.65
C SER A 94 -9.47 16.24 26.36
N THR A 95 -9.04 17.52 26.40
CA THR A 95 -9.91 18.68 26.21
C THR A 95 -10.03 19.13 24.76
N ILE A 96 -9.24 18.56 23.84
CA ILE A 96 -9.32 18.95 22.42
C ILE A 96 -10.65 18.47 21.80
N PRO A 97 -11.21 19.21 20.80
CA PRO A 97 -12.44 18.81 20.13
C PRO A 97 -12.43 17.37 19.59
N ASN A 98 -11.30 16.95 19.02
CA ASN A 98 -11.12 15.61 18.45
C ASN A 98 -10.52 14.58 19.44
N SER A 99 -10.66 14.78 20.75
CA SER A 99 -10.05 13.91 21.77
C SER A 99 -10.53 12.45 21.67
N ARG A 100 -11.74 12.21 21.16
CA ARG A 100 -12.28 10.86 20.91
C ARG A 100 -11.50 10.07 19.86
N ASN A 101 -10.78 10.76 18.97
CA ASN A 101 -9.96 10.13 17.95
C ASN A 101 -8.56 9.83 18.46
N VAL A 102 -8.15 10.39 19.60
CA VAL A 102 -6.87 10.09 20.24
C VAL A 102 -7.02 8.80 21.04
N ALA A 103 -6.29 7.77 20.64
CA ALA A 103 -6.40 6.44 21.24
C ALA A 103 -5.33 6.20 22.29
N ILE A 104 -4.09 6.57 21.98
CA ILE A 104 -2.94 6.34 22.86
C ILE A 104 -2.15 7.64 22.97
N VAL A 105 -1.77 7.97 24.20
CA VAL A 105 -0.84 9.04 24.54
C VAL A 105 0.32 8.42 25.32
N ALA A 106 1.45 8.23 24.65
CA ALA A 106 2.64 7.59 25.19
C ALA A 106 3.71 8.64 25.54
N PRO A 107 3.85 9.02 26.82
CA PRO A 107 4.91 9.92 27.26
C PRO A 107 6.26 9.21 27.36
N GLU A 108 7.30 9.89 26.90
CA GLU A 108 8.67 9.37 26.89
C GLU A 108 9.65 10.32 27.58
N LEU A 109 10.57 9.75 28.35
CA LEU A 109 11.72 10.45 28.88
C LEU A 109 13.01 9.81 28.35
N LEU A 110 13.79 10.60 27.61
CA LEU A 110 15.10 10.20 27.12
C LEU A 110 16.21 10.81 27.98
N GLY A 111 17.19 10.00 28.33
CA GLY A 111 18.41 10.43 29.01
C GLY A 111 19.58 9.49 28.74
N ALA A 112 20.78 9.94 29.05
CA ALA A 112 21.96 9.07 29.04
C ALA A 112 22.18 8.51 30.45
N VAL A 113 22.57 7.24 30.53
CA VAL A 113 22.98 6.56 31.76
C VAL A 113 24.25 5.78 31.51
N GLU A 114 25.04 5.55 32.55
CA GLU A 114 26.18 4.66 32.48
C GLU A 114 25.75 3.21 32.79
N ALA A 115 26.05 2.30 31.86
CA ALA A 115 25.86 0.87 32.01
C ALA A 115 27.16 0.13 31.66
N LYS A 116 27.70 -0.65 32.61
CA LYS A 116 28.99 -1.37 32.47
C LYS A 116 30.13 -0.47 31.92
N GLY A 117 30.27 0.74 32.44
CA GLY A 117 31.32 1.68 32.02
C GLY A 117 31.09 2.34 30.65
N ARG A 118 29.89 2.25 30.09
CA ARG A 118 29.54 2.81 28.78
C ARG A 118 28.29 3.69 28.87
N GLN A 119 28.36 4.87 28.26
CA GLN A 119 27.21 5.74 28.09
C GLN A 119 26.20 5.09 27.12
N THR A 120 24.98 4.88 27.59
CA THR A 120 23.88 4.26 26.85
C THR A 120 22.62 5.11 27.01
N LEU A 121 21.77 5.14 25.99
CA LEU A 121 20.50 5.85 26.06
C LEU A 121 19.48 5.04 26.86
N LEU A 122 18.88 5.68 27.85
CA LEU A 122 17.74 5.19 28.60
C LEU A 122 16.47 5.88 28.09
N LEU A 123 15.46 5.08 27.79
CA LEU A 123 14.11 5.49 27.49
C LEU A 123 13.18 5.07 28.63
N GLY A 124 12.56 6.06 29.27
CA GLY A 124 11.49 5.87 30.24
C GLY A 124 10.13 5.96 29.56
N VAL A 125 9.30 4.93 29.70
CA VAL A 125 7.98 4.85 29.04
C VAL A 125 6.90 4.38 30.00
N ARG A 126 5.63 4.63 29.67
CA ARG A 126 4.52 3.89 30.29
C ARG A 126 4.34 2.58 29.52
N PRO A 127 4.64 1.40 30.12
CA PRO A 127 4.70 0.16 29.35
C PRO A 127 3.38 -0.23 28.70
N GLY A 128 2.24 0.08 29.32
CA GLY A 128 0.91 -0.14 28.72
C GLY A 128 0.73 0.65 27.43
N ASP A 129 1.00 1.96 27.47
CA ASP A 129 0.84 2.84 26.32
C ASP A 129 1.86 2.52 25.22
N GLU A 130 3.14 2.34 25.58
CA GLU A 130 4.24 2.20 24.63
C GLU A 130 4.21 0.86 23.86
N PHE A 131 3.99 -0.25 24.56
CA PHE A 131 3.97 -1.57 23.91
C PHE A 131 2.65 -1.81 23.15
N GLU A 132 1.57 -1.10 23.50
CA GLU A 132 0.36 -1.08 22.69
C GLU A 132 0.54 -0.21 21.43
N LEU A 133 1.26 0.91 21.55
CA LEU A 133 1.62 1.78 20.45
C LEU A 133 2.55 1.07 19.45
N LYS A 134 3.59 0.41 19.95
CA LYS A 134 4.65 -0.22 19.13
C LYS A 134 4.46 -1.72 18.96
N LYS A 135 3.36 -2.13 18.31
CA LYS A 135 2.99 -3.55 18.10
C LYS A 135 4.03 -4.37 17.32
N TRP A 136 4.94 -3.72 16.60
CA TRP A 136 6.05 -4.38 15.90
C TRP A 136 7.19 -4.81 16.82
N TRP A 137 7.25 -4.32 18.06
CA TRP A 137 8.24 -4.77 19.03
C TRP A 137 7.98 -6.22 19.42
N ARG A 138 8.85 -7.10 18.93
CA ARG A 138 8.92 -8.50 19.37
C ARG A 138 9.97 -8.60 20.46
N LEU A 139 9.63 -9.34 21.50
CA LEU A 139 10.40 -9.36 22.75
C LEU A 139 10.58 -10.80 23.21
N ASP A 140 11.84 -11.16 23.48
CA ASP A 140 12.21 -12.37 24.20
C ASP A 140 12.16 -12.06 25.70
N GLY A 141 11.03 -12.39 26.34
CA GLY A 141 10.75 -12.09 27.75
C GLY A 141 9.45 -11.33 27.92
N ARG A 142 9.45 -10.31 28.78
CA ARG A 142 8.28 -9.48 29.05
C ARG A 142 8.62 -7.99 29.19
N PRO A 143 7.66 -7.09 28.92
CA PRO A 143 7.77 -5.67 29.23
C PRO A 143 8.11 -5.44 30.72
N PRO A 144 8.76 -4.31 31.05
CA PRO A 144 9.00 -3.95 32.45
C PRO A 144 7.65 -3.67 33.13
N ALA A 145 7.39 -4.31 34.26
CA ALA A 145 6.09 -4.19 34.93
C ALA A 145 6.11 -3.17 36.07
N ALA A 146 7.15 -3.19 36.90
CA ALA A 146 7.36 -2.23 37.99
C ALA A 146 8.79 -2.27 38.51
N GLY A 147 9.19 -1.20 39.20
CA GLY A 147 10.47 -1.15 39.93
C GLY A 147 11.68 -0.94 39.03
N ASP A 148 12.79 -1.58 39.42
CA ASP A 148 14.08 -1.53 38.74
C ASP A 148 14.17 -2.68 37.71
N GLU A 149 13.21 -2.71 36.78
CA GLU A 149 13.16 -3.63 35.64
C GLU A 149 13.41 -2.87 34.33
N LEU A 150 14.04 -3.53 33.36
CA LEU A 150 14.25 -2.96 32.03
C LEU A 150 14.18 -4.01 30.92
N VAL A 151 13.91 -3.53 29.72
CA VAL A 151 14.08 -4.26 28.46
C VAL A 151 15.24 -3.63 27.70
N ALA A 152 16.10 -4.45 27.10
CA ALA A 152 17.21 -3.97 26.30
C ALA A 152 16.90 -4.09 24.81
N GLY A 153 17.18 -3.03 24.04
CA GLY A 153 17.20 -3.08 22.59
C GLY A 153 18.23 -4.09 22.08
N SER A 154 18.01 -4.67 20.90
CA SER A 154 18.84 -5.76 20.36
C SER A 154 20.35 -5.41 20.25
N SER A 155 20.66 -4.17 19.89
CA SER A 155 22.04 -3.68 19.76
C SER A 155 22.62 -3.24 21.11
N ALA A 156 21.82 -2.66 22.00
CA ALA A 156 22.23 -2.39 23.39
C ALA A 156 22.55 -3.69 24.14
N ALA A 157 21.71 -4.71 24.01
CA ALA A 157 21.89 -6.02 24.63
C ALA A 157 23.19 -6.70 24.14
N ARG A 158 23.46 -6.70 22.82
CA ARG A 158 24.72 -7.24 22.28
C ARG A 158 25.94 -6.47 22.78
N ARG A 159 25.88 -5.15 22.78
CA ARG A 159 27.01 -4.26 23.17
C ARG A 159 27.36 -4.36 24.64
N LEU A 160 26.34 -4.48 25.50
CA LEU A 160 26.47 -4.61 26.94
C LEU A 160 26.55 -6.08 27.40
N ALA A 161 26.50 -7.04 26.46
CA ALA A 161 26.41 -8.47 26.73
C ALA A 161 25.34 -8.80 27.79
N LEU A 162 24.11 -8.37 27.52
CA LEU A 162 22.93 -8.60 28.36
C LEU A 162 22.03 -9.66 27.72
N ARG A 163 21.44 -10.49 28.57
CA ARG A 163 20.43 -11.49 28.23
C ARG A 163 19.21 -11.32 29.14
N ASN A 164 18.09 -11.89 28.71
CA ASN A 164 16.90 -11.97 29.56
C ASN A 164 17.25 -12.70 30.87
N GLY A 165 16.92 -12.09 32.01
CA GLY A 165 17.22 -12.58 33.36
C GLY A 165 18.48 -11.98 34.00
N ASP A 166 19.33 -11.30 33.22
CA ASP A 166 20.55 -10.67 33.75
C ASP A 166 20.23 -9.47 34.66
N THR A 167 21.24 -9.02 35.41
CA THR A 167 21.22 -7.78 36.17
C THR A 167 22.29 -6.83 35.64
N VAL A 168 21.95 -5.55 35.51
CA VAL A 168 22.86 -4.50 35.06
C VAL A 168 22.73 -3.27 35.94
N ALA A 169 23.87 -2.72 36.37
CA ALA A 169 23.90 -1.46 37.10
C ALA A 169 23.76 -0.28 36.13
N LEU A 170 22.78 0.58 36.36
CA LEU A 170 22.58 1.87 35.69
C LEU A 170 22.85 2.98 36.72
N ASP A 171 23.89 3.79 36.48
CA ASP A 171 24.34 4.86 37.40
C ASP A 171 24.42 4.40 38.89
N GLY A 172 24.92 3.18 39.11
CA GLY A 172 25.12 2.59 40.44
C GLY A 172 23.88 1.93 41.07
N ARG A 173 22.75 1.84 40.35
CA ARG A 173 21.55 1.10 40.79
C ARG A 173 21.35 -0.14 39.95
N ASP A 174 21.06 -1.28 40.58
CA ASP A 174 20.88 -2.55 39.88
C ASP A 174 19.48 -2.67 39.26
N PHE A 175 19.44 -3.04 37.98
CA PHE A 175 18.22 -3.29 37.22
C PHE A 175 18.20 -4.72 36.69
N ARG A 176 17.03 -5.37 36.78
CA ARG A 176 16.80 -6.68 36.17
C ARG A 176 16.37 -6.54 34.72
N VAL A 177 17.05 -7.25 33.82
CA VAL A 177 16.67 -7.36 32.41
C VAL A 177 15.52 -8.36 32.29
N THR A 178 14.30 -7.90 32.01
CA THR A 178 13.11 -8.75 31.88
C THR A 178 12.82 -9.19 30.46
N GLY A 179 13.53 -8.61 29.50
CA GLY A 179 13.49 -9.04 28.11
C GLY A 179 14.48 -8.32 27.22
N VAL A 180 14.67 -8.86 26.03
CA VAL A 180 15.48 -8.26 24.96
C VAL A 180 14.61 -8.13 23.71
N LEU A 181 14.64 -6.95 23.08
CA LEU A 181 13.94 -6.74 21.81
C LEU A 181 14.62 -7.53 20.69
N GLU A 182 13.83 -8.12 19.80
CA GLU A 182 14.31 -8.59 18.51
C GLU A 182 14.80 -7.39 17.66
N PRO A 183 15.74 -7.59 16.71
CA PRO A 183 16.23 -6.51 15.86
C PRO A 183 15.10 -5.83 15.08
N THR A 184 14.91 -4.54 15.35
CA THR A 184 13.92 -3.69 14.67
C THR A 184 14.51 -2.96 13.46
N GLY A 185 15.84 -2.81 13.40
CA GLY A 185 16.53 -2.02 12.39
C GLY A 185 16.39 -0.50 12.62
N SER A 186 15.90 -0.09 13.79
CA SER A 186 15.64 1.30 14.16
C SER A 186 16.51 1.76 15.34
N GLN A 187 16.40 3.04 15.73
CA GLN A 187 17.11 3.57 16.90
C GLN A 187 16.66 2.90 18.21
N ASP A 188 15.48 2.28 18.24
CA ASP A 188 14.98 1.53 19.41
C ASP A 188 15.93 0.37 19.79
N ASP A 189 16.68 -0.17 18.83
CA ASP A 189 17.66 -1.24 19.06
C ASP A 189 18.82 -0.81 19.97
N GLU A 190 19.07 0.49 20.10
CA GLU A 190 20.15 1.06 20.91
C GLU A 190 19.73 1.46 22.33
N LEU A 191 18.43 1.37 22.65
CA LEU A 191 17.87 1.89 23.89
C LEU A 191 17.87 0.83 25.00
N LEU A 192 18.01 1.29 26.24
CA LEU A 192 17.53 0.58 27.42
C LEU A 192 16.17 1.16 27.80
N ILE A 193 15.15 0.33 27.96
CA ILE A 193 13.75 0.75 28.12
C ILE A 193 13.28 0.37 29.53
N THR A 194 12.84 1.34 30.32
CA THR A 194 12.31 1.11 31.68
C THR A 194 11.02 1.89 31.91
N GLY A 195 10.40 1.71 33.07
CA GLY A 195 9.20 2.46 33.45
C GLY A 195 9.48 3.96 33.59
N LEU A 196 8.55 4.81 33.15
CA LEU A 196 8.68 6.27 33.12
C LEU A 196 9.04 6.83 34.51
N ALA A 197 8.33 6.40 35.55
CA ALA A 197 8.59 6.83 36.92
C ALA A 197 9.99 6.40 37.43
N THR A 198 10.53 5.28 36.94
CA THR A 198 11.88 4.83 37.30
C THR A 198 12.94 5.64 36.56
N ALA A 199 12.76 5.90 35.26
CA ALA A 199 13.64 6.77 34.49
C ALA A 199 13.65 8.21 35.03
N GLN A 200 12.49 8.77 35.38
CA GLN A 200 12.37 10.10 35.99
C GLN A 200 13.16 10.20 37.30
N ARG A 201 13.14 9.17 38.14
CA ARG A 201 13.93 9.13 39.38
C ARG A 201 15.42 8.99 39.10
N LEU A 202 15.80 8.10 38.17
CA LEU A 202 17.21 7.85 37.83
C LEU A 202 17.87 9.09 37.20
N LEU A 203 17.15 9.80 36.33
CA LEU A 203 17.63 10.98 35.63
C LEU A 203 17.43 12.30 36.41
N GLY A 204 16.91 12.25 37.63
CA GLY A 204 16.65 13.44 38.45
C GLY A 204 15.61 14.41 37.86
N LYS A 205 14.63 13.87 37.12
CA LYS A 205 13.63 14.61 36.33
C LYS A 205 12.18 14.25 36.73
N PRO A 206 11.77 14.42 38.00
CA PRO A 206 10.44 14.01 38.46
C PRO A 206 9.33 14.77 37.72
N GLY A 207 8.37 14.03 37.16
CA GLY A 207 7.22 14.58 36.43
C GLY A 207 7.57 15.29 35.11
N LYS A 208 8.81 15.17 34.63
CA LYS A 208 9.26 15.70 33.34
C LYS A 208 9.30 14.60 32.29
N ILE A 209 9.10 14.97 31.04
CA ILE A 209 9.17 14.10 29.87
C ILE A 209 9.90 14.85 28.73
N THR A 210 10.51 14.10 27.82
CA THR A 210 11.24 14.63 26.66
C THR A 210 10.29 14.87 25.50
N LEU A 211 9.40 13.92 25.23
CA LEU A 211 8.44 13.98 24.13
C LEU A 211 7.19 13.16 24.47
N VAL A 212 6.18 13.30 23.62
CA VAL A 212 4.95 12.51 23.67
C VAL A 212 4.69 11.96 22.28
N GLN A 213 4.51 10.66 22.21
CA GLN A 213 4.01 9.98 21.03
C GLN A 213 2.49 9.81 21.16
N VAL A 214 1.75 10.20 20.12
CA VAL A 214 0.28 10.14 20.12
C VAL A 214 -0.19 9.34 18.91
N ALA A 215 -1.05 8.36 19.15
CA ALA A 215 -1.78 7.65 18.11
C ALA A 215 -3.23 8.14 18.06
N ALA A 216 -3.61 8.75 16.95
CA ALA A 216 -5.00 8.97 16.60
C ALA A 216 -5.53 7.77 15.81
N LEU A 217 -6.57 7.08 16.31
CA LEU A 217 -7.24 5.98 15.62
C LEU A 217 -8.24 6.54 14.60
N CYS A 218 -7.91 6.48 13.32
CA CYS A 218 -8.86 6.77 12.26
C CYS A 218 -8.29 6.44 10.86
N SER A 219 -9.15 5.96 9.97
CA SER A 219 -8.85 5.82 8.54
C SER A 219 -8.95 7.18 7.81
N ASP A 220 -9.71 8.12 8.37
CA ASP A 220 -10.17 9.36 7.69
C ASP A 220 -10.14 10.63 8.59
N CYS A 221 -9.56 10.60 9.80
CA CYS A 221 -9.54 11.81 10.64
C CYS A 221 -8.41 12.77 10.23
N PRO A 222 -8.64 14.09 10.35
CA PRO A 222 -7.64 15.09 9.99
C PRO A 222 -6.53 15.12 11.04
N VAL A 223 -5.51 14.28 10.88
CA VAL A 223 -4.34 14.20 11.78
C VAL A 223 -3.65 15.56 11.90
N GLU A 224 -3.59 16.34 10.81
CA GLU A 224 -3.12 17.73 10.86
C GLU A 224 -3.97 18.62 11.75
N GLU A 225 -5.30 18.46 11.75
CA GLU A 225 -6.18 19.24 12.62
C GLU A 225 -6.01 18.84 14.09
N ILE A 226 -5.87 17.55 14.37
CA ILE A 226 -5.53 17.05 15.71
C ILE A 226 -4.17 17.63 16.16
N ALA A 227 -3.18 17.64 15.27
CA ALA A 227 -1.87 18.22 15.57
C ALA A 227 -1.93 19.72 15.90
N VAL A 228 -2.76 20.48 15.16
CA VAL A 228 -3.02 21.90 15.45
C VAL A 228 -3.70 22.06 16.82
N GLN A 229 -4.76 21.31 17.08
CA GLN A 229 -5.48 21.34 18.36
C GLN A 229 -4.58 20.98 19.55
N LEU A 230 -3.67 20.01 19.37
CA LEU A 230 -2.67 19.65 20.37
C LEU A 230 -1.68 20.80 20.62
N GLY A 231 -1.27 21.51 19.57
CA GLY A 231 -0.39 22.68 19.67
C GLY A 231 -1.02 23.82 20.46
N ASP A 232 -2.33 24.02 20.34
CA ASP A 232 -3.07 25.05 21.07
C ASP A 232 -3.17 24.76 22.58
N VAL A 233 -3.38 23.50 22.96
CA VAL A 233 -3.53 23.11 24.38
C VAL A 233 -2.19 22.85 25.09
N LEU A 234 -1.12 22.59 24.33
CA LEU A 234 0.26 22.39 24.81
C LEU A 234 1.18 23.54 24.35
N PRO A 235 1.09 24.73 24.97
CA PRO A 235 1.87 25.89 24.56
C PRO A 235 3.37 25.67 24.78
N GLY A 236 4.20 26.12 23.83
CA GLY A 236 5.65 25.93 23.87
C GLY A 236 6.12 24.57 23.33
N THR A 237 5.24 23.84 22.66
CA THR A 237 5.57 22.60 21.96
C THR A 237 5.59 22.80 20.43
N THR A 238 6.30 21.89 19.76
CA THR A 238 6.23 21.66 18.33
C THR A 238 5.52 20.32 18.14
N VAL A 239 4.35 20.38 17.53
CA VAL A 239 3.56 19.18 17.22
C VAL A 239 3.74 18.86 15.74
N THR A 240 4.29 17.68 15.47
CA THR A 240 4.57 17.22 14.12
C THR A 240 3.70 16.01 13.82
N ALA A 241 2.85 16.11 12.81
CA ALA A 241 2.18 14.94 12.25
C ALA A 241 3.22 14.13 11.45
N MET A 242 3.44 12.86 11.82
CA MET A 242 4.41 11.97 11.14
C MET A 242 3.97 11.59 9.71
N GLN A 243 2.79 12.07 9.28
CA GLN A 243 2.30 11.92 7.92
C GLN A 243 3.27 12.44 6.84
N GLN A 244 4.30 13.25 7.15
CA GLN A 244 5.25 13.72 6.13
C GLN A 244 6.06 12.57 5.48
N VAL A 245 6.38 11.51 6.23
CA VAL A 245 7.10 10.33 5.70
C VAL A 245 6.13 9.36 5.01
N THR A 246 4.89 9.27 5.51
CA THR A 246 3.79 8.53 4.89
C THR A 246 3.31 9.17 3.59
N LYS A 247 3.19 10.50 3.51
CA LYS A 247 2.75 11.25 2.33
C LYS A 247 3.71 11.08 1.17
N ASN A 248 5.02 11.06 1.41
CA ASN A 248 6.00 10.81 0.35
C ASN A 248 5.93 9.37 -0.20
N ARG A 249 5.66 8.37 0.65
CA ARG A 249 5.47 6.97 0.21
C ARG A 249 4.10 6.75 -0.45
N MET A 250 3.03 7.31 0.12
CA MET A 250 1.68 7.30 -0.46
C MET A 250 1.65 7.99 -1.82
N HIS A 251 2.34 9.12 -1.97
CA HIS A 251 2.49 9.78 -3.26
C HIS A 251 3.26 8.92 -4.27
N ALA A 252 4.30 8.19 -3.84
CA ALA A 252 4.98 7.24 -4.71
C ALA A 252 4.06 6.11 -5.19
N LEU A 253 3.19 5.61 -4.30
CA LEU A 253 2.18 4.58 -4.65
C LEU A 253 1.06 5.13 -5.54
N ASP A 254 0.63 6.37 -5.32
CA ASP A 254 -0.36 7.04 -6.19
C ASP A 254 0.21 7.33 -7.57
N VAL A 255 1.48 7.73 -7.66
CA VAL A 255 2.21 7.83 -8.93
C VAL A 255 2.29 6.46 -9.60
N PHE A 256 2.64 5.40 -8.87
CA PHE A 256 2.68 4.04 -9.41
C PHE A 256 1.30 3.56 -9.90
N ARG A 257 0.24 3.86 -9.16
CA ARG A 257 -1.15 3.53 -9.53
C ARG A 257 -1.58 4.30 -10.78
N THR A 258 -1.30 5.59 -10.84
CA THR A 258 -1.59 6.43 -12.00
C THR A 258 -0.84 5.93 -13.23
N PHE A 259 0.45 5.65 -13.08
CA PHE A 259 1.29 5.06 -14.12
C PHE A 259 0.73 3.71 -14.61
N SER A 260 0.30 2.85 -13.68
CA SER A 260 -0.34 1.57 -14.00
C SER A 260 -1.62 1.77 -14.82
N TYR A 261 -2.48 2.72 -14.46
CA TYR A 261 -3.69 3.00 -15.24
C TYR A 261 -3.38 3.52 -16.65
N VAL A 262 -2.35 4.36 -16.79
CA VAL A 262 -1.93 4.86 -18.11
C VAL A 262 -1.43 3.71 -18.99
N ILE A 263 -0.59 2.82 -18.46
CA ILE A 263 -0.14 1.62 -19.20
C ILE A 263 -1.31 0.73 -19.58
N ALA A 264 -2.23 0.48 -18.64
CA ALA A 264 -3.42 -0.32 -18.92
C ALA A 264 -4.27 0.29 -20.05
N ALA A 265 -4.43 1.62 -20.08
CA ALA A 265 -5.14 2.31 -21.16
C ALA A 265 -4.44 2.15 -22.53
N VAL A 266 -3.11 2.23 -22.56
CA VAL A 266 -2.33 1.98 -23.78
C VAL A 266 -2.49 0.54 -24.27
N ILE A 267 -2.41 -0.45 -23.37
CA ILE A 267 -2.63 -1.86 -23.70
C ILE A 267 -4.03 -2.07 -24.28
N ILE A 268 -5.06 -1.50 -23.65
CA ILE A 268 -6.44 -1.59 -24.14
C ILE A 268 -6.57 -1.01 -25.55
N ALA A 269 -5.92 0.12 -25.84
CA ALA A 269 -5.94 0.72 -27.17
C ALA A 269 -5.26 -0.16 -28.22
N VAL A 270 -4.11 -0.75 -27.89
CA VAL A 270 -3.39 -1.69 -28.77
C VAL A 270 -4.23 -2.95 -29.01
N GLU A 271 -4.86 -3.51 -27.98
CA GLU A 271 -5.74 -4.68 -28.07
C GLU A 271 -6.95 -4.40 -28.98
N ALA A 272 -7.59 -3.23 -28.84
CA ALA A 272 -8.70 -2.85 -29.71
C ALA A 272 -8.28 -2.81 -31.19
N LEU A 273 -7.06 -2.32 -31.47
CA LEU A 273 -6.50 -2.30 -32.82
C LEU A 273 -6.18 -3.69 -33.35
N VAL A 274 -5.63 -4.58 -32.53
CA VAL A 274 -5.35 -5.97 -32.94
C VAL A 274 -6.65 -6.73 -33.21
N VAL A 275 -7.67 -6.56 -32.38
CA VAL A 275 -9.01 -7.11 -32.61
C VAL A 275 -9.57 -6.58 -33.93
N PHE A 276 -9.46 -5.28 -34.19
CA PHE A 276 -9.90 -4.67 -35.44
C PHE A 276 -9.24 -5.33 -36.66
N VAL A 277 -7.91 -5.43 -36.68
CA VAL A 277 -7.17 -6.02 -37.81
C VAL A 277 -7.56 -7.49 -37.99
N THR A 278 -7.65 -8.24 -36.90
CA THR A 278 -7.98 -9.67 -36.92
C THR A 278 -9.40 -9.91 -37.43
N MET A 279 -10.37 -9.11 -36.95
CA MET A 279 -11.76 -9.24 -37.34
C MET A 279 -11.99 -8.74 -38.78
N MET A 280 -11.28 -7.69 -39.21
CA MET A 280 -11.29 -7.25 -40.61
C MET A 280 -10.76 -8.35 -41.53
N GLY A 281 -9.65 -9.00 -41.16
CA GLY A 281 -9.12 -10.16 -41.90
C GLY A 281 -10.08 -11.36 -41.92
N SER A 282 -10.83 -11.57 -40.84
CA SER A 282 -11.90 -12.58 -40.78
C SER A 282 -13.05 -12.26 -41.75
N VAL A 283 -13.52 -11.01 -41.76
CA VAL A 283 -14.59 -10.53 -42.65
C VAL A 283 -14.18 -10.63 -44.12
N ASN A 284 -12.97 -10.17 -44.48
CA ASN A 284 -12.50 -10.17 -45.87
C ASN A 284 -12.38 -11.59 -46.43
N ALA A 285 -11.95 -12.55 -45.62
CA ALA A 285 -11.85 -13.95 -46.02
C ALA A 285 -13.21 -14.67 -46.17
N ARG A 286 -14.29 -14.08 -45.66
CA ARG A 286 -15.66 -14.65 -45.75
C ARG A 286 -16.64 -13.73 -46.49
N THR A 287 -16.12 -12.83 -47.32
CA THR A 287 -16.91 -11.91 -48.16
C THR A 287 -17.99 -12.64 -48.95
N ARG A 288 -17.67 -13.80 -49.54
CA ARG A 288 -18.63 -14.63 -50.29
C ARG A 288 -19.75 -15.19 -49.42
N GLU A 289 -19.44 -15.70 -48.24
CA GLU A 289 -20.43 -16.23 -47.29
C GLU A 289 -21.40 -15.13 -46.83
N ILE A 290 -20.87 -13.93 -46.53
CA ILE A 290 -21.68 -12.76 -46.19
C ILE A 290 -22.56 -12.32 -47.38
N GLY A 291 -22.01 -12.35 -48.60
CA GLY A 291 -22.74 -12.07 -49.84
C GLY A 291 -23.93 -13.00 -50.04
N ILE A 292 -23.78 -14.29 -49.75
CA ILE A 292 -24.87 -15.28 -49.80
C ILE A 292 -25.98 -14.93 -48.79
N PHE A 293 -25.63 -14.63 -47.53
CA PHE A 293 -26.64 -14.22 -46.55
C PHE A 293 -27.40 -12.96 -46.98
N ARG A 294 -26.68 -11.98 -47.55
CA ARG A 294 -27.29 -10.74 -48.08
C ARG A 294 -28.19 -11.00 -49.29
N ALA A 295 -27.82 -11.94 -50.17
CA ALA A 295 -28.65 -12.35 -51.33
C ALA A 295 -29.92 -13.11 -50.91
N LEU A 296 -29.86 -13.87 -49.82
CA LEU A 296 -31.01 -14.54 -49.19
C LEU A 296 -31.94 -13.58 -48.41
N GLY A 297 -31.67 -12.26 -48.45
CA GLY A 297 -32.53 -11.25 -47.85
C GLY A 297 -32.21 -10.89 -46.39
N PHE A 298 -31.05 -11.29 -45.84
CA PHE A 298 -30.68 -10.86 -44.49
C PHE A 298 -30.48 -9.33 -44.43
N ARG A 299 -31.14 -8.70 -43.46
CA ARG A 299 -30.97 -7.27 -43.12
C ARG A 299 -29.52 -6.99 -42.70
N ARG A 300 -29.04 -5.77 -42.99
CA ARG A 300 -27.69 -5.32 -42.60
C ARG A 300 -27.43 -5.51 -41.10
N SER A 301 -28.43 -5.20 -40.27
CA SER A 301 -28.39 -5.39 -38.81
C SER A 301 -28.16 -6.84 -38.39
N HIS A 302 -28.68 -7.83 -39.12
CA HIS A 302 -28.44 -9.24 -38.80
C HIS A 302 -26.99 -9.64 -39.05
N VAL A 303 -26.38 -9.13 -40.13
CA VAL A 303 -24.96 -9.36 -40.43
C VAL A 303 -24.06 -8.67 -39.40
N THR A 304 -24.36 -7.41 -39.06
CA THR A 304 -23.62 -6.70 -38.00
C THR A 304 -23.74 -7.42 -36.66
N MET A 305 -24.94 -7.85 -36.26
CA MET A 305 -25.17 -8.57 -35.01
C MET A 305 -24.48 -9.94 -35.00
N LEU A 306 -24.42 -10.64 -36.14
CA LEU A 306 -23.70 -11.91 -36.24
C LEU A 306 -22.19 -11.73 -35.96
N VAL A 307 -21.57 -10.73 -36.58
CA VAL A 307 -20.14 -10.44 -36.39
C VAL A 307 -19.84 -9.94 -34.98
N LEU A 308 -20.70 -9.07 -34.42
CA LEU A 308 -20.55 -8.62 -33.04
C LEU A 308 -20.75 -9.74 -32.02
N LEU A 309 -21.68 -10.67 -32.26
CA LEU A 309 -21.89 -11.83 -31.38
C LEU A 309 -20.67 -12.77 -31.40
N GLU A 310 -20.06 -12.96 -32.57
CA GLU A 310 -18.84 -13.74 -32.72
C GLU A 310 -17.67 -13.13 -31.92
N ALA A 311 -17.49 -11.81 -32.03
CA ALA A 311 -16.52 -11.07 -31.24
C ALA A 311 -16.81 -11.16 -29.74
N ALA A 312 -18.07 -10.98 -29.33
CA ALA A 312 -18.48 -11.03 -27.94
C ALA A 312 -18.23 -12.42 -27.31
N LEU A 313 -18.53 -13.51 -28.03
CA LEU A 313 -18.27 -14.88 -27.56
C LEU A 313 -16.77 -15.13 -27.39
N ALA A 314 -15.95 -14.69 -28.35
CA ALA A 314 -14.49 -14.78 -28.24
C ALA A 314 -13.96 -13.95 -27.06
N SER A 315 -14.47 -12.73 -26.88
CA SER A 315 -14.13 -11.84 -25.76
C SER A 315 -14.51 -12.39 -24.40
N VAL A 316 -15.67 -13.04 -24.25
CA VAL A 316 -16.06 -13.66 -22.98
C VAL A 316 -15.09 -14.78 -22.62
N ALA A 317 -14.77 -15.67 -23.58
CA ALA A 317 -13.80 -16.73 -23.38
C ALA A 317 -12.42 -16.16 -23.01
N ALA A 318 -11.99 -15.12 -23.72
CA ALA A 318 -10.72 -14.46 -23.46
C ALA A 318 -10.70 -13.72 -22.12
N GLY A 319 -11.81 -13.11 -21.70
CA GLY A 319 -11.93 -12.44 -20.41
C GLY A 319 -11.79 -13.39 -19.22
N ILE A 320 -12.43 -14.56 -19.31
CA ILE A 320 -12.34 -15.61 -18.28
C ILE A 320 -10.91 -16.16 -18.22
N LEU A 321 -10.35 -16.57 -19.37
CA LEU A 321 -9.01 -17.13 -19.44
C LEU A 321 -7.95 -16.09 -19.06
N GLY A 322 -8.08 -14.85 -19.54
CA GLY A 322 -7.22 -13.74 -19.22
C GLY A 322 -7.23 -13.40 -17.73
N TYR A 323 -8.38 -13.42 -17.08
CA TYR A 323 -8.47 -13.27 -15.63
C TYR A 323 -7.70 -14.38 -14.90
N LEU A 324 -7.91 -15.65 -15.26
CA LEU A 324 -7.22 -16.79 -14.63
C LEU A 324 -5.70 -16.71 -14.82
N VAL A 325 -5.25 -16.41 -16.04
CA VAL A 325 -3.82 -16.27 -16.35
C VAL A 325 -3.23 -15.05 -15.65
N GLY A 326 -3.93 -13.91 -15.63
CA GLY A 326 -3.48 -12.69 -14.97
C GLY A 326 -3.35 -12.87 -13.45
N MET A 327 -4.33 -13.50 -12.81
CA MET A 327 -4.26 -13.83 -11.38
C MET A 327 -3.12 -14.79 -11.07
N GLY A 328 -2.91 -15.82 -11.91
CA GLY A 328 -1.79 -16.75 -11.78
C GLY A 328 -0.44 -16.06 -11.95
N ALA A 329 -0.32 -15.16 -12.93
CA ALA A 329 0.87 -14.34 -13.15
C ALA A 329 1.14 -13.39 -11.98
N SER A 330 0.11 -12.75 -11.41
CA SER A 330 0.25 -11.93 -10.20
C SER A 330 0.76 -12.76 -9.03
N TYR A 331 0.21 -13.95 -8.80
CA TYR A 331 0.65 -14.83 -7.72
C TYR A 331 2.14 -15.21 -7.85
N LEU A 332 2.63 -15.44 -9.07
CA LEU A 332 4.04 -15.77 -9.31
C LEU A 332 4.96 -14.54 -9.28
N ALA A 333 4.48 -13.39 -9.72
CA ALA A 333 5.28 -12.16 -9.79
C ALA A 333 5.45 -11.49 -8.42
N LEU A 334 4.42 -11.53 -7.56
CA LEU A 334 4.43 -10.84 -6.26
C LEU A 334 5.64 -11.20 -5.37
N PRO A 335 6.02 -12.49 -5.19
CA PRO A 335 7.18 -12.86 -4.38
C PRO A 335 8.51 -12.28 -4.88
N LEU A 336 8.66 -12.07 -6.20
CA LEU A 336 9.90 -11.53 -6.79
C LEU A 336 10.11 -10.05 -6.45
N PHE A 337 9.03 -9.32 -6.17
CA PHE A 337 9.09 -7.90 -5.82
C PHE A 337 8.95 -7.65 -4.31
N ALA A 338 8.69 -8.70 -3.53
CA ALA A 338 8.27 -8.60 -2.14
C ALA A 338 8.91 -9.72 -1.30
N GLU A 339 10.24 -9.82 -1.29
CA GLU A 339 10.95 -10.74 -0.38
C GLU A 339 10.55 -10.46 1.07
N GLY A 340 10.00 -11.48 1.76
CA GLY A 340 9.59 -11.41 3.16
C GLY A 340 8.12 -11.01 3.41
N LEU A 341 7.33 -10.74 2.37
CA LEU A 341 5.97 -10.21 2.51
C LEU A 341 4.90 -11.25 2.11
N HIS A 342 4.00 -11.58 3.04
CA HIS A 342 2.87 -12.49 2.79
C HIS A 342 1.74 -11.74 2.08
N VAL A 343 1.91 -11.47 0.78
CA VAL A 343 0.87 -10.80 -0.02
C VAL A 343 -0.22 -11.81 -0.39
N THR A 344 -1.40 -11.65 0.20
CA THR A 344 -2.56 -12.48 -0.15
C THR A 344 -3.23 -11.96 -1.42
N VAL A 345 -3.14 -12.72 -2.50
CA VAL A 345 -3.91 -12.46 -3.72
C VAL A 345 -5.37 -12.81 -3.45
N VAL A 346 -6.21 -11.79 -3.29
CA VAL A 346 -7.65 -11.99 -3.04
C VAL A 346 -8.38 -12.21 -4.35
N TRP A 347 -8.92 -13.43 -4.51
CA TRP A 347 -9.85 -13.76 -5.59
C TRP A 347 -11.16 -13.01 -5.39
N THR A 348 -11.31 -11.87 -6.05
CA THR A 348 -12.52 -11.05 -5.97
C THR A 348 -13.41 -11.27 -7.20
N PRO A 349 -14.68 -11.71 -7.02
CA PRO A 349 -15.64 -11.85 -8.12
C PRO A 349 -15.84 -10.56 -8.92
N LEU A 350 -15.69 -9.41 -8.26
CA LEU A 350 -15.77 -8.09 -8.88
C LEU A 350 -14.65 -7.84 -9.91
N LEU A 351 -13.42 -8.28 -9.63
CA LEU A 351 -12.31 -8.19 -10.59
C LEU A 351 -12.53 -9.13 -11.78
N ALA A 352 -13.04 -10.35 -11.53
CA ALA A 352 -13.38 -11.29 -12.59
C ALA A 352 -14.47 -10.72 -13.51
N ALA A 353 -15.55 -10.17 -12.94
CA ALA A 353 -16.61 -9.51 -13.69
C ALA A 353 -16.09 -8.30 -14.48
N GLY A 354 -15.22 -7.49 -13.87
CA GLY A 354 -14.58 -6.36 -14.53
C GLY A 354 -13.68 -6.76 -15.71
N ALA A 355 -12.91 -7.83 -15.58
CA ALA A 355 -12.04 -8.36 -16.64
C ALA A 355 -12.85 -8.88 -17.83
N VAL A 356 -13.93 -9.64 -17.57
CA VAL A 356 -14.83 -10.12 -18.63
C VAL A 356 -15.54 -8.94 -19.31
N LEU A 357 -16.05 -7.99 -18.54
CA LEU A 357 -16.70 -6.79 -19.08
C LEU A 357 -15.73 -6.00 -19.96
N LEU A 358 -14.50 -5.78 -19.49
CA LEU A 358 -13.45 -5.10 -20.25
C LEU A 358 -13.18 -5.82 -21.57
N ALA A 359 -12.99 -7.14 -21.55
CA ALA A 359 -12.73 -7.93 -22.76
C ALA A 359 -13.88 -7.82 -23.78
N VAL A 360 -15.13 -7.82 -23.32
CA VAL A 360 -16.32 -7.67 -24.16
C VAL A 360 -16.40 -6.26 -24.74
N VAL A 361 -16.14 -5.22 -23.95
CA VAL A 361 -16.13 -3.83 -24.42
C VAL A 361 -15.05 -3.63 -25.49
N VAL A 362 -13.82 -4.05 -25.22
CA VAL A 362 -12.69 -3.92 -26.16
C VAL A 362 -12.95 -4.72 -27.44
N GLY A 363 -13.42 -5.97 -27.32
CA GLY A 363 -13.73 -6.80 -28.47
C GLY A 363 -14.87 -6.27 -29.33
N SER A 364 -15.91 -5.72 -28.70
CA SER A 364 -17.05 -5.13 -29.39
C SER A 364 -16.68 -3.83 -30.09
N LEU A 365 -15.90 -2.96 -29.42
CA LEU A 365 -15.43 -1.70 -30.00
C LEU A 365 -14.49 -1.95 -31.20
N GLY A 366 -13.51 -2.84 -31.04
CA GLY A 366 -12.60 -3.22 -32.14
C GLY A 366 -13.32 -3.87 -33.32
N SER A 367 -14.40 -4.60 -33.07
CA SER A 367 -15.18 -5.29 -34.10
C SER A 367 -16.31 -4.46 -34.72
N LEU A 368 -16.62 -3.28 -34.18
CA LEU A 368 -17.74 -2.47 -34.64
C LEU A 368 -17.57 -2.03 -36.10
N TYR A 369 -16.40 -1.50 -36.46
CA TYR A 369 -16.14 -1.10 -37.85
C TYR A 369 -16.13 -2.30 -38.81
N PRO A 370 -15.40 -3.41 -38.55
CA PRO A 370 -15.47 -4.61 -39.38
C PRO A 370 -16.90 -5.16 -39.55
N ALA A 371 -17.72 -5.13 -38.50
CA ALA A 371 -19.11 -5.58 -38.55
C ALA A 371 -19.99 -4.67 -39.42
N LEU A 372 -19.77 -3.35 -39.36
CA LEU A 372 -20.43 -2.39 -40.24
C LEU A 372 -19.97 -2.56 -41.69
N HIS A 373 -18.66 -2.74 -41.91
CA HIS A 373 -18.08 -2.99 -43.23
C HIS A 373 -18.68 -4.26 -43.87
N ALA A 374 -18.71 -5.37 -43.12
CA ALA A 374 -19.34 -6.62 -43.54
C ALA A 374 -20.79 -6.44 -43.99
N SER A 375 -21.58 -5.68 -43.23
CA SER A 375 -23.01 -5.46 -43.53
C SER A 375 -23.27 -4.64 -44.79
N ARG A 376 -22.28 -3.85 -45.24
CA ARG A 376 -22.37 -2.94 -46.39
C ARG A 376 -21.86 -3.58 -47.69
N LEU A 377 -21.32 -4.80 -47.65
CA LEU A 377 -20.89 -5.52 -48.84
C LEU A 377 -22.06 -5.73 -49.82
N ASP A 378 -21.81 -5.41 -51.09
CA ASP A 378 -22.76 -5.62 -52.17
C ASP A 378 -22.78 -7.11 -52.55
N PRO A 379 -23.95 -7.78 -52.55
CA PRO A 379 -24.07 -9.19 -52.92
C PRO A 379 -23.48 -9.51 -54.31
N THR A 380 -23.61 -8.58 -55.26
CA THR A 380 -23.16 -8.79 -56.65
C THR A 380 -21.64 -8.78 -56.75
N VAL A 381 -20.98 -7.88 -56.00
CA VAL A 381 -19.51 -7.80 -55.93
C VAL A 381 -18.95 -8.98 -55.12
N ALA A 382 -19.60 -9.32 -54.00
CA ALA A 382 -19.17 -10.41 -53.13
C ALA A 382 -19.20 -11.80 -53.81
N LEU A 383 -20.08 -12.00 -54.79
CA LEU A 383 -20.19 -13.26 -55.55
C LEU A 383 -19.29 -13.30 -56.80
N ARG A 384 -18.80 -12.15 -57.28
CA ARG A 384 -17.90 -12.04 -58.44
C ARG A 384 -16.40 -12.04 -58.07
N ALA A 385 -16.05 -11.78 -56.82
CA ALA A 385 -14.67 -11.83 -56.35
C ALA A 385 -14.14 -13.27 -56.36
N VAL A 386 -13.52 -13.65 -57.49
CA VAL A 386 -12.66 -14.83 -57.68
C VAL A 386 -11.31 -14.33 -58.15
#